data_AF-A0A9E3VS63-F1
#
_entry.id   AF-A0A9E3VS63-F1
#
_cell.length_a   1.000
_cell.length_b   1.000
_cell.length_c   1.000
_cell.angle_alpha   90.00
_cell.angle_beta   90.00
_cell.angle_gamma   90.00
#
_symmetry.space_group_name_H-M   'P 1'
#
loop_
_entity.id
_entity.type
_entity.pdbx_description
1 polymer ?
#
loop_
_entity_poly.entity_id
_entity_poly.type
_entity_poly.pdbx_seq_one_letter_code
_entity_poly.pdbx_strand_id
1 'polypeptide(L)'
;MAQNELPLNDQGTSVQQASREIQLRLWPAVVITVVYLLVSFGFSKYGSTNIQSFIALVIVPLSAAALLLLWWLGFSRIPVRQRLLGLVLAAAFLSLPVFAQKAHGVLILAYALPAAMIGVVVTMAITYWLPWKTQRWVALGYIIVCAGVCMALRVDSIGGDLKPVVSWRWSPSLAELSKSLPRVEAHGTAVLPAELTP
;
A
#
# COMPACT_ATOMS: atom_id res chain seq x y z
N MET A 1 49.76 -8.00 -59.79
CA MET A 1 48.30 -7.74 -59.73
C MET A 1 47.81 -8.25 -58.39
N ALA A 2 47.81 -7.38 -57.38
CA ALA A 2 47.34 -7.70 -56.03
C ALA A 2 45.94 -7.10 -55.87
N GLN A 3 44.92 -7.96 -55.71
CA GLN A 3 43.57 -7.53 -55.39
C GLN A 3 43.50 -7.26 -53.88
N ASN A 4 43.20 -6.00 -53.55
CA ASN A 4 42.85 -5.54 -52.22
C ASN A 4 41.50 -6.14 -51.82
N GLU A 5 41.54 -7.13 -50.93
CA GLU A 5 40.37 -7.58 -50.18
C GLU A 5 40.08 -6.53 -49.09
N LEU A 6 39.16 -5.60 -49.37
CA LEU A 6 38.63 -4.69 -48.37
C LEU A 6 37.73 -5.48 -47.41
N PRO A 7 37.95 -5.44 -46.08
CA PRO A 7 37.05 -6.08 -45.13
C PRO A 7 35.69 -5.38 -45.17
N LEU A 8 34.69 -6.13 -45.64
CA LEU A 8 33.27 -5.79 -45.61
C LEU A 8 32.81 -5.62 -44.16
N ASN A 9 32.82 -4.36 -43.72
CA ASN A 9 31.96 -3.72 -42.73
C ASN A 9 30.99 -4.63 -41.92
N ASP A 10 31.51 -5.37 -40.95
CA ASP A 10 30.75 -6.07 -39.91
C ASP A 10 30.24 -5.14 -38.78
N GLN A 11 30.27 -3.81 -38.97
CA GLN A 11 29.88 -2.83 -37.95
C GLN A 11 28.36 -2.59 -37.89
N GLY A 12 27.57 -3.18 -38.80
CA GLY A 12 26.12 -2.96 -38.88
C GLY A 12 25.27 -3.74 -37.88
N THR A 13 25.78 -4.83 -37.29
CA THR A 13 24.96 -5.76 -36.47
C THR A 13 25.11 -5.54 -34.96
N SER A 14 26.15 -4.83 -34.50
CA SER A 14 26.43 -4.64 -33.06
C SER A 14 25.59 -3.56 -32.38
N VAL A 15 25.01 -2.61 -33.14
CA VAL A 15 24.18 -1.53 -32.56
C VAL A 15 22.74 -1.98 -32.28
N GLN A 16 22.24 -3.03 -32.96
CA GLN A 16 20.83 -3.47 -32.84
C GLN A 16 20.55 -4.44 -31.68
N GLN A 17 21.57 -5.03 -31.05
CA GLN A 17 21.39 -5.97 -29.93
C GLN A 17 21.17 -5.31 -28.55
N ALA A 18 21.35 -4.00 -28.42
CA ALA A 18 21.42 -3.33 -27.11
C ALA A 18 20.08 -2.83 -26.52
N SER A 19 18.94 -3.07 -27.16
CA SER A 19 17.61 -2.75 -26.58
C SER A 19 16.72 -3.98 -26.48
N ARG A 20 17.22 -5.04 -25.83
CA ARG A 20 16.33 -6.11 -25.35
C ARG A 20 15.39 -5.49 -24.31
N GLU A 21 14.22 -5.04 -24.76
CA GLU A 21 13.19 -4.45 -23.91
C GLU A 21 12.90 -5.40 -22.75
N ILE A 22 13.15 -4.94 -21.53
CA ILE A 22 12.94 -5.71 -20.32
C ILE A 22 11.43 -5.87 -20.15
N GLN A 23 10.88 -7.00 -20.61
CA GLN A 23 9.48 -7.34 -20.40
C GLN A 23 9.30 -7.91 -18.98
N LEU A 24 8.64 -7.13 -18.13
CA LEU A 24 8.27 -7.53 -16.79
C LEU A 24 7.20 -8.64 -16.85
N ARG A 25 7.41 -9.74 -16.12
CA ARG A 25 6.37 -10.76 -15.93
C ARG A 25 5.36 -10.32 -14.89
N LEU A 26 4.35 -9.56 -15.31
CA LEU A 26 3.36 -8.97 -14.41
C LEU A 26 2.34 -9.97 -13.87
N TRP A 27 2.06 -11.05 -14.60
CA TRP A 27 0.99 -11.99 -14.24
C TRP A 27 1.06 -12.55 -12.81
N PRO A 28 2.22 -12.91 -12.21
CA PRO A 28 2.23 -13.45 -10.85
C PRO A 28 1.82 -12.40 -9.83
N ALA A 29 2.21 -11.14 -10.03
CA ALA A 29 1.79 -10.04 -9.17
C ALA A 29 0.27 -9.84 -9.22
N VAL A 30 -0.31 -9.90 -10.42
CA VAL A 30 -1.77 -9.81 -10.60
C VAL A 30 -2.48 -10.95 -9.88
N VAL A 31 -1.98 -12.20 -10.01
CA VAL A 31 -2.55 -13.36 -9.31
C VAL A 31 -2.50 -13.16 -7.79
N ILE A 32 -1.37 -12.74 -7.24
CA ILE A 32 -1.23 -12.48 -5.79
C ILE A 32 -2.23 -11.40 -5.35
N THR A 33 -2.37 -10.31 -6.11
CA THR A 33 -3.32 -9.24 -5.80
C THR A 33 -4.77 -9.70 -5.85
N VAL A 34 -5.14 -10.50 -6.85
CA VAL A 34 -6.50 -11.06 -6.97
C VAL A 34 -6.79 -12.00 -5.80
N VAL A 35 -5.86 -12.89 -5.44
CA VAL A 35 -6.01 -13.79 -4.28
C VAL A 35 -6.15 -12.97 -2.99
N TYR A 36 -5.32 -11.94 -2.80
CA TYR A 36 -5.45 -11.02 -1.66
C TYR A 36 -6.85 -10.40 -1.60
N LEU A 37 -7.37 -9.88 -2.72
CA LEU A 37 -8.70 -9.26 -2.77
C LEU A 37 -9.80 -10.26 -2.43
N LEU A 38 -9.73 -11.49 -2.97
CA LEU A 38 -10.70 -12.55 -2.68
C LEU A 38 -10.71 -12.93 -1.19
N VAL A 39 -9.52 -13.11 -0.60
CA VAL A 39 -9.38 -13.43 0.83
C VAL A 39 -9.88 -12.27 1.69
N SER A 40 -9.45 -11.04 1.39
CA SER A 40 -9.87 -9.82 2.11
C SER A 40 -11.38 -9.61 2.04
N PHE A 41 -11.99 -9.81 0.87
CA PHE A 41 -13.43 -9.75 0.68
C PHE A 41 -14.16 -10.84 1.48
N GLY A 42 -13.61 -12.07 1.51
CA GLY A 42 -14.13 -13.16 2.34
C GLY A 42 -14.14 -12.79 3.82
N PHE A 43 -13.04 -12.26 4.35
CA PHE A 43 -12.98 -11.80 5.75
C PHE A 43 -13.94 -10.63 6.01
N SER A 44 -14.09 -9.69 5.08
CA SER A 44 -15.02 -8.57 5.25
C SER A 44 -16.49 -9.03 5.27
N LYS A 45 -16.82 -10.12 4.58
CA LYS A 45 -18.21 -10.61 4.47
C LYS A 45 -18.58 -11.60 5.58
N TYR A 46 -17.63 -12.44 6.01
CA TYR A 46 -17.88 -13.53 6.96
C TYR A 46 -17.21 -13.35 8.32
N GLY A 47 -16.35 -12.33 8.46
CA GLY A 47 -15.67 -12.02 9.71
C GLY A 47 -16.65 -11.42 10.72
N SER A 48 -16.90 -12.14 11.82
CA SER A 48 -17.74 -11.68 12.94
C SER A 48 -16.95 -11.49 14.23
N THR A 49 -15.70 -11.97 14.28
CA THR A 49 -14.87 -11.97 15.49
C THR A 49 -13.72 -10.97 15.41
N ASN A 50 -13.31 -10.42 16.55
CA ASN A 50 -12.13 -9.54 16.65
C ASN A 50 -10.84 -10.20 16.12
N ILE A 51 -10.67 -11.51 16.34
CA ILE A 51 -9.51 -12.25 15.84
C ILE A 51 -9.52 -12.27 14.30
N GLN A 52 -10.68 -12.47 13.67
CA GLN A 52 -10.80 -12.44 12.21
C GLN A 52 -10.51 -11.03 11.66
N SER A 53 -10.98 -9.97 12.32
CA SER A 53 -10.64 -8.59 11.94
C SER A 53 -9.14 -8.32 12.02
N PHE A 54 -8.47 -8.80 13.07
CA PHE A 54 -7.01 -8.68 13.19
C PHE A 54 -6.27 -9.42 12.07
N ILE A 55 -6.67 -10.66 11.77
CA ILE A 55 -6.09 -11.45 10.68
C ILE A 55 -6.27 -10.73 9.34
N ALA A 56 -7.47 -10.22 9.07
CA ALA A 56 -7.78 -9.50 7.85
C ALA A 56 -6.99 -8.18 7.70
N LEU A 57 -6.82 -7.46 8.81
CA LEU A 57 -6.12 -6.16 8.84
C LEU A 57 -4.60 -6.29 8.76
N VAL A 58 -4.03 -7.33 9.37
CA VAL A 58 -2.57 -7.45 9.55
C VAL A 58 -1.99 -8.63 8.77
N ILE A 59 -2.47 -9.85 9.04
CA ILE A 59 -1.83 -11.07 8.56
C ILE A 59 -2.01 -11.23 7.05
N VAL A 60 -3.24 -11.05 6.56
CA VAL A 60 -3.56 -11.17 5.12
C VAL A 60 -2.73 -10.20 4.28
N PRO A 61 -2.73 -8.88 4.53
CA PRO A 61 -1.93 -7.95 3.74
C PRO A 61 -0.42 -8.13 3.92
N LEU A 62 0.05 -8.50 5.11
CA LEU A 62 1.48 -8.78 5.33
C LEU A 62 1.95 -10.00 4.52
N SER A 63 1.14 -11.06 4.49
CA SER A 63 1.43 -12.26 3.68
C SER A 63 1.46 -11.95 2.18
N ALA A 64 0.49 -11.16 1.69
CA ALA A 64 0.45 -10.72 0.30
C ALA A 64 1.65 -9.83 -0.07
N ALA A 65 2.04 -8.91 0.83
CA ALA A 65 3.20 -8.06 0.65
C ALA A 65 4.50 -8.90 0.62
N ALA A 66 4.63 -9.90 1.48
CA ALA A 66 5.77 -10.81 1.49
C ALA A 66 5.86 -11.64 0.19
N LEU A 67 4.72 -12.15 -0.31
CA LEU A 67 4.65 -12.85 -1.60
C LEU A 67 5.03 -11.95 -2.77
N LEU A 68 4.57 -10.69 -2.76
CA LEU A 68 4.97 -9.72 -3.80
C LEU A 68 6.45 -9.35 -3.72
N LEU A 69 7.01 -9.21 -2.52
CA LEU A 69 8.45 -9.01 -2.35
C LEU A 69 9.23 -10.23 -2.88
N LEU A 70 8.79 -11.44 -2.56
CA LEU A 70 9.42 -12.66 -3.07
C LEU A 70 9.36 -12.73 -4.60
N TRP A 71 8.21 -12.37 -5.19
CA TRP A 71 8.07 -12.23 -6.64
C TRP A 71 9.00 -11.15 -7.21
N TRP A 72 9.07 -9.98 -6.58
CA TRP A 72 9.92 -8.88 -7.00
C TRP A 72 11.41 -9.29 -7.02
N LEU A 73 11.86 -9.99 -5.98
CA LEU A 73 13.25 -10.41 -5.81
C LEU A 73 13.61 -11.59 -6.70
N GLY A 74 12.74 -12.59 -6.84
CA GLY A 74 13.05 -13.84 -7.54
C GLY A 74 12.60 -13.89 -9.00
N PHE A 75 11.40 -13.38 -9.30
CA PHE A 75 10.68 -13.72 -10.52
C PHE A 75 10.46 -12.54 -11.49
N SER A 76 10.71 -11.29 -11.07
CA SER A 76 10.45 -10.10 -11.91
C SER A 76 11.38 -9.96 -13.13
N ARG A 77 12.50 -10.71 -13.20
CA ARG A 77 13.54 -10.59 -14.25
C ARG A 77 14.14 -9.19 -14.43
N ILE A 78 13.90 -8.27 -13.49
CA ILE A 78 14.46 -6.92 -13.47
C ILE A 78 15.97 -6.97 -13.16
N PRO A 79 16.82 -6.06 -13.69
CA PRO A 79 18.21 -5.91 -13.27
C PRO A 79 18.35 -5.60 -11.77
N VAL A 80 19.36 -6.17 -11.11
CA VAL A 80 19.54 -6.14 -9.64
C VAL A 80 19.51 -4.72 -9.07
N ARG A 81 20.12 -3.73 -9.76
CA ARG A 81 20.10 -2.31 -9.34
C ARG A 81 18.68 -1.77 -9.15
N GLN A 82 17.77 -2.14 -10.04
CA GLN A 82 16.37 -1.69 -9.97
C GLN A 82 15.56 -2.50 -8.94
N ARG A 83 15.96 -3.75 -8.66
CA ARG A 83 15.39 -4.52 -7.55
C ARG A 83 15.68 -3.86 -6.20
N LEU A 84 16.94 -3.43 -6.01
CA LEU A 84 17.37 -2.69 -4.82
C LEU A 84 16.63 -1.37 -4.67
N LEU A 85 16.43 -0.62 -5.76
CA LEU A 85 15.64 0.62 -5.71
C LEU A 85 14.20 0.36 -5.23
N GLY A 86 13.55 -0.69 -5.75
CA GLY A 86 12.22 -1.09 -5.28
C GLY A 86 12.19 -1.48 -3.80
N LEU A 87 13.24 -2.14 -3.31
CA LEU A 87 13.38 -2.47 -1.88
C LEU A 87 13.57 -1.21 -1.02
N VAL A 88 14.40 -0.28 -1.44
CA VAL A 88 14.59 1.00 -0.74
C VAL A 88 13.28 1.78 -0.71
N LEU A 89 12.51 1.77 -1.80
CA LEU A 89 11.20 2.40 -1.86
C LEU A 89 10.18 1.74 -0.94
N ALA A 90 10.13 0.41 -0.91
CA ALA A 90 9.28 -0.33 0.01
C ALA A 90 9.67 -0.01 1.47
N ALA A 91 10.96 -0.03 1.80
CA ALA A 91 11.45 0.31 3.14
C ALA A 91 11.13 1.77 3.52
N ALA A 92 11.28 2.71 2.58
CA ALA A 92 10.92 4.11 2.79
C ALA A 92 9.41 4.26 3.04
N PHE A 93 8.57 3.60 2.24
CA PHE A 93 7.12 3.59 2.42
C PHE A 93 6.69 2.99 3.77
N LEU A 94 7.35 1.91 4.22
CA LEU A 94 7.05 1.30 5.52
C LEU A 94 7.48 2.18 6.70
N SER A 95 8.61 2.87 6.58
CA SER A 95 9.20 3.65 7.67
C SER A 95 8.59 5.04 7.84
N LEU A 96 8.35 5.75 6.73
CA LEU A 96 7.91 7.15 6.75
C LEU A 96 6.61 7.39 7.57
N PRO A 97 5.51 6.63 7.37
CA PRO A 97 4.28 6.81 8.15
C PRO A 97 4.47 6.45 9.64
N VAL A 98 5.30 5.45 9.92
CA VAL A 98 5.57 4.98 11.28
C VAL A 98 6.31 6.06 12.09
N PHE A 99 7.35 6.66 11.51
CA PHE A 99 8.07 7.76 12.16
C PHE A 99 7.23 9.05 12.25
N ALA A 100 6.32 9.28 11.30
CA ALA A 100 5.44 10.44 11.32
C ALA A 100 4.34 10.36 12.40
N GLN A 101 4.08 9.19 12.99
CA GLN A 101 3.03 8.97 14.00
C GLN A 101 3.53 8.06 15.14
N LYS A 102 4.00 8.65 16.25
CA LYS A 102 4.61 7.93 17.37
C LYS A 102 3.73 6.81 17.98
N ALA A 103 2.42 7.02 18.11
CA ALA A 103 1.53 6.07 18.80
C ALA A 103 0.71 5.15 17.86
N HIS A 104 0.38 5.61 16.66
CA HIS A 104 -0.54 4.91 15.75
C HIS A 104 0.05 4.64 14.36
N GLY A 105 1.35 4.84 14.19
CA GLY A 105 2.06 4.65 12.92
C GLY A 105 1.92 3.25 12.33
N VAL A 106 1.83 2.21 13.17
CA VAL A 106 1.64 0.83 12.72
C VAL A 106 0.21 0.61 12.19
N LEU A 107 -0.81 1.22 12.81
CA LEU A 107 -2.21 1.11 12.36
C LEU A 107 -2.43 1.80 11.02
N ILE A 108 -1.88 3.00 10.84
CA ILE A 108 -1.97 3.67 9.54
C ILE A 108 -1.19 2.91 8.48
N LEU A 109 -0.07 2.28 8.84
CA LEU A 109 0.69 1.44 7.92
C LEU A 109 -0.10 0.19 7.52
N ALA A 110 -0.76 -0.49 8.46
CA ALA A 110 -1.61 -1.65 8.18
C ALA A 110 -2.76 -1.29 7.24
N TYR A 111 -3.29 -0.06 7.35
CA TYR A 111 -4.32 0.46 6.44
C TYR A 111 -3.75 0.86 5.06
N ALA A 112 -2.56 1.45 5.04
CA ALA A 112 -1.92 1.97 3.83
C ALA A 112 -1.28 0.88 2.95
N LEU A 113 -0.72 -0.16 3.58
CA LEU A 113 0.02 -1.22 2.91
C LEU A 113 -0.79 -1.93 1.82
N PRO A 114 -2.04 -2.38 2.05
CA PRO A 114 -2.84 -2.97 1.00
C PRO A 114 -3.14 -2.02 -0.16
N ALA A 115 -3.46 -0.76 0.14
CA ALA A 115 -3.75 0.25 -0.87
C ALA A 115 -2.53 0.50 -1.76
N ALA A 116 -1.34 0.67 -1.17
CA ALA A 116 -0.09 0.84 -1.89
C ALA A 116 0.23 -0.38 -2.75
N MET A 117 0.08 -1.57 -2.18
CA MET A 117 0.37 -2.84 -2.85
C MET A 117 -0.53 -3.07 -4.08
N ILE A 118 -1.85 -2.96 -3.90
CA ILE A 118 -2.83 -3.08 -4.99
C ILE A 118 -2.56 -1.99 -6.03
N GLY A 119 -2.39 -0.75 -5.59
CA GLY A 119 -2.23 0.38 -6.48
C GLY A 119 -0.96 0.33 -7.30
N VAL A 120 0.15 -0.18 -6.76
CA VAL A 120 1.37 -0.43 -7.56
C VAL A 120 1.10 -1.48 -8.63
N VAL A 121 0.47 -2.60 -8.30
CA VAL A 121 0.17 -3.66 -9.27
C VAL A 121 -0.80 -3.16 -10.34
N VAL A 122 -1.85 -2.44 -9.96
CA VAL A 122 -2.82 -1.83 -10.88
C VAL A 122 -2.15 -0.78 -11.76
N THR A 123 -1.31 0.09 -11.19
CA THR A 123 -0.56 1.09 -11.95
C THR A 123 0.33 0.43 -12.98
N MET A 124 1.05 -0.63 -12.61
CA MET A 124 1.87 -1.41 -13.54
C MET A 124 1.03 -2.13 -14.59
N ALA A 125 -0.15 -2.62 -14.24
CA ALA A 125 -1.09 -3.27 -15.16
C ALA A 125 -1.69 -2.29 -16.16
N ILE A 126 -2.01 -1.06 -15.76
CA ILE A 126 -2.52 -0.02 -16.67
C ILE A 126 -1.41 0.46 -17.59
N THR A 127 -0.18 0.57 -17.09
CA THR A 127 0.98 1.07 -17.86
C THR A 127 1.76 -0.03 -18.56
N TYR A 128 1.18 -1.22 -18.75
CA TYR A 128 1.88 -2.38 -19.30
C TYR A 128 2.36 -2.19 -20.75
N TRP A 129 1.70 -1.33 -21.52
CA TRP A 129 2.07 -1.01 -22.90
C TRP A 129 3.19 0.03 -23.01
N LEU A 130 3.56 0.68 -21.89
CA LEU A 130 4.62 1.70 -21.89
C LEU A 130 6.01 1.06 -21.77
N PRO A 131 7.06 1.74 -22.25
CA PRO A 131 8.42 1.31 -22.00
C PRO A 131 8.69 1.31 -20.49
N TRP A 132 9.47 0.33 -20.04
CA TRP A 132 9.84 0.14 -18.63
C TRP A 132 10.36 1.42 -17.94
N LYS A 133 11.08 2.27 -18.68
CA LYS A 133 11.58 3.57 -18.18
C LYS A 133 10.47 4.51 -17.73
N THR A 134 9.30 4.48 -18.38
CA THR A 134 8.16 5.32 -18.01
C THR A 134 7.34 4.63 -16.92
N GLN A 135 7.07 3.32 -17.08
CA GLN A 135 6.34 2.52 -16.10
C GLN A 135 6.92 2.65 -14.68
N ARG A 136 8.25 2.60 -14.53
CA ARG A 136 8.91 2.77 -13.22
C ARG A 136 8.65 4.15 -12.58
N TRP A 137 8.62 5.22 -13.39
CA TRP A 137 8.42 6.58 -12.88
C TRP A 137 6.96 6.79 -12.47
N VAL A 138 6.03 6.20 -13.20
CA VAL A 138 4.61 6.21 -12.80
C VAL A 138 4.40 5.44 -11.51
N ALA A 139 4.98 4.24 -11.37
CA ALA A 139 4.91 3.48 -10.13
C ALA A 139 5.57 4.21 -8.94
N LEU A 140 6.71 4.87 -9.17
CA LEU A 140 7.36 5.70 -8.17
C LEU A 140 6.47 6.88 -7.75
N GLY A 141 5.91 7.62 -8.71
CA GLY A 141 4.99 8.71 -8.45
C GLY A 141 3.79 8.25 -7.63
N TYR A 142 3.22 7.08 -7.96
CA TYR A 142 2.12 6.49 -7.19
C TYR A 142 2.51 6.22 -5.73
N ILE A 143 3.68 5.61 -5.48
CA ILE A 143 4.15 5.34 -4.11
C ILE A 143 4.35 6.64 -3.33
N ILE A 144 4.93 7.67 -3.95
CA ILE A 144 5.13 8.98 -3.32
C ILE A 144 3.79 9.63 -2.97
N VAL A 145 2.82 9.62 -3.89
CA VAL A 145 1.48 10.15 -3.66
C VAL A 145 0.79 9.38 -2.53
N CYS A 146 0.87 8.04 -2.56
CA CYS A 146 0.30 7.19 -1.51
C CYS A 146 0.92 7.50 -0.14
N ALA A 147 2.24 7.61 -0.06
CA ALA A 147 2.95 7.98 1.16
C ALA A 147 2.53 9.38 1.66
N GLY A 148 2.42 10.35 0.75
CA GLY A 148 1.95 11.71 1.05
C GLY A 148 0.53 11.73 1.61
N VAL A 149 -0.39 10.95 1.02
CA VAL A 149 -1.76 10.79 1.54
C VAL A 149 -1.74 10.16 2.93
N CYS A 150 -0.92 9.12 3.16
CA CYS A 150 -0.80 8.50 4.48
C CYS A 150 -0.23 9.47 5.52
N MET A 151 0.69 10.35 5.13
CA MET A 151 1.16 11.44 5.97
C MET A 151 0.09 12.50 6.22
N ALA A 152 -0.82 12.75 5.29
CA ALA A 152 -1.90 13.71 5.48
C ALA A 152 -3.03 13.18 6.38
N LEU A 153 -3.14 11.86 6.53
CA LEU A 153 -4.11 11.19 7.40
C LEU A 153 -3.59 11.08 8.84
N ARG A 154 -4.51 11.06 9.82
CA ARG A 154 -4.29 10.85 11.25
C ARG A 154 -5.25 9.76 11.73
N VAL A 155 -4.78 8.85 12.58
CA VAL A 155 -5.64 7.88 13.28
C VAL A 155 -6.16 8.53 14.56
N ASP A 156 -7.48 8.67 14.70
CA ASP A 156 -8.11 9.28 15.88
C ASP A 156 -8.56 8.24 16.92
N SER A 157 -9.01 7.07 16.47
CA SER A 157 -9.46 6.00 17.36
C SER A 157 -9.44 4.64 16.66
N ILE A 158 -9.62 3.57 17.43
CA ILE A 158 -9.79 2.20 16.92
C ILE A 158 -11.25 1.83 17.16
N GLY A 159 -11.97 1.52 16.08
CA GLY A 159 -13.36 1.07 16.16
C GLY A 159 -13.48 -0.28 16.86
N GLY A 160 -14.70 -0.63 17.27
CA GLY A 160 -14.99 -1.96 17.85
C GLY A 160 -14.71 -3.14 16.91
N ASP A 161 -14.54 -2.86 15.62
CA ASP A 161 -14.15 -3.80 14.57
C ASP A 161 -12.63 -3.83 14.31
N LEU A 162 -11.83 -3.20 15.20
CA LEU A 162 -10.38 -3.00 15.09
C LEU A 162 -9.95 -2.17 13.87
N LYS A 163 -10.88 -1.52 13.16
CA LYS A 163 -10.51 -0.64 12.04
C LYS A 163 -10.08 0.73 12.57
N PRO A 164 -8.97 1.28 12.08
CA PRO A 164 -8.56 2.63 12.43
C PRO A 164 -9.58 3.63 11.87
N VAL A 165 -10.13 4.48 12.74
CA VAL A 165 -10.88 5.65 12.31
C VAL A 165 -9.87 6.72 11.95
N VAL A 166 -9.81 7.04 10.66
CA VAL A 166 -8.86 8.01 10.10
C VAL A 166 -9.56 9.33 9.77
N SER A 167 -8.91 10.43 10.09
CA SER A 167 -9.31 11.79 9.71
C SER A 167 -8.15 12.50 9.03
N TRP A 168 -8.43 13.59 8.32
CA TRP A 168 -7.38 14.45 7.81
C TRP A 168 -6.68 15.16 8.97
N ARG A 169 -5.36 15.35 8.87
CA ARG A 169 -4.57 16.04 9.91
C ARG A 169 -5.09 17.42 10.27
N TRP A 170 -5.74 18.08 9.32
CA TRP A 170 -6.29 19.43 9.44
C TRP A 170 -7.75 19.45 9.94
N SER A 171 -8.36 18.28 10.12
CA SER A 171 -9.71 18.17 10.68
C SER A 171 -9.67 18.19 12.21
N PRO A 172 -10.66 18.83 12.87
CA PRO A 172 -10.78 18.81 14.32
C PRO A 172 -10.82 17.36 14.81
N SER A 173 -10.04 17.05 15.84
CA SER A 173 -10.07 15.72 16.45
C SER A 173 -11.37 15.51 17.22
N LEU A 174 -11.80 14.25 17.38
CA LEU A 174 -12.97 13.91 18.22
C LEU A 174 -12.81 14.40 19.66
N ALA A 175 -11.57 14.45 20.17
CA ALA A 175 -11.27 14.97 21.50
C ALA A 175 -11.40 16.50 21.60
N GLU A 176 -11.12 17.24 20.53
CA GLU A 176 -11.37 18.68 20.47
C GLU A 176 -12.86 18.97 20.32
N LEU A 177 -13.56 18.18 19.50
CA LEU A 177 -15.01 18.27 19.35
C LEU A 177 -15.74 17.96 20.66
N SER A 178 -15.32 16.93 21.40
CA SER A 178 -15.94 16.60 22.69
C SER A 178 -15.71 17.67 23.76
N LYS A 179 -14.64 18.46 23.65
CA LYS A 179 -14.38 19.62 24.51
C LYS A 179 -15.21 20.85 24.14
N SER A 180 -15.59 21.00 22.86
CA SER A 180 -16.40 22.13 22.40
C SER A 180 -17.91 21.91 22.59
N LEU A 181 -18.35 20.65 22.71
CA LEU A 181 -19.73 20.34 23.02
C LEU A 181 -20.07 20.74 24.47
N PRO A 182 -21.21 21.43 24.71
CA PRO A 182 -21.67 21.70 26.07
C PRO A 182 -21.88 20.36 26.78
N ARG A 183 -21.11 20.12 27.85
CA ARG A 183 -21.32 18.95 28.70
C ARG A 183 -22.70 19.08 29.32
N VAL A 184 -23.63 18.23 28.89
CA VAL A 184 -24.83 17.98 29.68
C VAL A 184 -24.33 17.38 30.99
N GLU A 185 -24.40 18.13 32.08
CA GLU A 185 -24.12 17.63 33.42
C GLU A 185 -25.15 16.55 33.75
N ALA A 186 -24.87 15.32 33.32
CA ALA A 186 -25.66 14.12 33.62
C ALA A 186 -25.54 13.68 35.10
N HIS A 187 -25.21 14.63 35.99
CA HIS A 187 -25.37 14.52 37.43
C HIS A 187 -26.68 15.16 37.91
N GLY A 188 -27.63 15.40 37.00
CA GLY A 188 -29.03 15.39 37.38
C GLY A 188 -29.38 14.01 37.91
N THR A 189 -29.42 13.87 39.23
CA THR A 189 -29.96 12.70 39.93
C THR A 189 -31.28 12.33 39.26
N ALA A 190 -31.40 11.08 38.80
CA ALA A 190 -32.68 10.56 38.34
C ALA A 190 -33.64 10.65 39.52
N VAL A 191 -34.47 11.69 39.57
CA VAL A 191 -35.54 11.81 40.54
C VAL A 191 -36.54 10.72 40.15
N LEU A 192 -36.50 9.61 40.88
CA LEU A 192 -37.53 8.58 40.79
C LEU A 192 -38.87 9.27 41.11
N PRO A 193 -39.91 9.12 40.26
CA PRO A 193 -41.24 9.61 40.60
C PRO A 193 -41.68 8.96 41.91
N ALA A 194 -42.12 9.79 42.87
CA ALA A 194 -42.48 9.36 44.22
C ALA A 194 -43.77 8.51 44.29
N GLU A 195 -44.34 8.11 43.15
CA GLU A 195 -45.63 7.41 43.08
C GLU A 195 -45.48 5.91 42.78
N LEU A 196 -44.70 5.20 43.60
CA LEU A 196 -44.76 3.73 43.70
C LEU A 196 -44.58 3.30 45.16
N THR A 197 -45.45 3.80 46.04
CA THR A 197 -45.71 3.17 47.35
C THR A 197 -47.01 2.35 47.24
N PRO A 198 -47.01 1.08 47.69
CA PRO A 198 -48.16 0.16 47.59
C PRO A 198 -49.35 0.58 48.46
#